data_AF-A0A2H3HYD5-F1
#
_entry.id   AF-A0A2H3HYD5-F1
#
_cell.length_a   1.000
_cell.length_b   1.000
_cell.length_c   1.000
_cell.angle_alpha   90.00
_cell.angle_beta   90.00
_cell.angle_gamma   90.00
#
_symmetry.space_group_name_H-M   'P 1'
#
loop_
_entity.id
_entity.type
_entity.pdbx_description
1 polymer ?
#
loop_
_entity_poly.entity_id
_entity_poly.type
_entity_poly.pdbx_seq_one_letter_code
_entity_poly.pdbx_strand_id
1 'polypeptide(L)'
;MTRNRYSQTRKNDKKPLKVFQANVGKIPLAYDCALALADLERYDIVLLQEPWTAYTKARCLTKIYPAYDTFTPVDMWNSNDTRPRVMTYVRRDLRLLADQIRPFETRDILWITVNGMTIVNFYRQNDEKDALNMLL
;
A
#
# COMPACT_ATOMS: atom_id res chain seq x y z
N MET A 1 43.94 34.44 -0.15
CA MET A 1 43.48 33.37 0.75
C MET A 1 42.49 34.04 1.71
N THR A 2 41.23 33.66 1.88
CA THR A 2 40.68 32.33 2.15
C THR A 2 39.17 32.31 1.83
N ARG A 3 38.67 31.12 1.45
CA ARG A 3 37.34 30.81 0.91
C ARG A 3 36.17 30.89 1.91
N ASN A 4 34.99 31.06 1.31
CA ASN A 4 33.68 30.44 1.59
C ASN A 4 33.02 30.60 2.96
N ARG A 5 31.84 31.25 2.94
CA ARG A 5 30.63 30.76 3.60
C ARG A 5 29.41 30.99 2.71
N TYR A 6 29.32 30.24 1.61
CA TYR A 6 28.01 29.92 1.07
C TYR A 6 27.39 28.89 2.02
N SER A 7 26.58 29.37 2.96
CA SER A 7 25.55 28.56 3.58
C SER A 7 24.56 28.19 2.48
N GLN A 8 24.87 27.14 1.72
CA GLN A 8 23.86 26.42 0.94
C GLN A 8 23.00 25.68 1.95
N THR A 9 21.95 26.34 2.44
CA THR A 9 20.73 25.63 2.79
C THR A 9 20.35 24.80 1.59
N ARG A 10 20.68 23.50 1.61
CA ARG A 10 20.18 22.53 0.63
C ARG A 10 18.65 22.63 0.69
N LYS A 11 18.04 23.31 -0.27
CA LYS A 11 16.62 23.13 -0.54
C LYS A 11 16.43 21.63 -0.73
N ASN A 12 15.62 21.03 0.12
CA ASN A 12 15.19 19.66 -0.08
C ASN A 12 14.31 19.66 -1.34
N ASP A 13 14.92 19.61 -2.51
CA ASP A 13 14.25 19.49 -3.82
C ASP A 13 13.60 18.10 -4.02
N LYS A 14 13.42 17.34 -2.92
CA LYS A 14 12.72 16.07 -2.94
C LYS A 14 11.24 16.35 -3.06
N LYS A 15 10.66 16.03 -4.23
CA LYS A 15 9.21 15.99 -4.45
C LYS A 15 8.55 15.26 -3.26
N PRO A 16 7.49 15.83 -2.66
CA PRO A 16 6.79 15.17 -1.55
C PRO A 16 6.21 13.83 -2.00
N LEU A 17 6.21 12.86 -1.08
CA LEU A 17 5.57 11.57 -1.29
C LEU A 17 4.05 11.74 -1.27
N LYS A 18 3.35 11.31 -2.32
CA LYS A 18 1.89 11.36 -2.41
C LYS A 18 1.28 10.01 -2.03
N VAL A 19 0.48 10.00 -0.97
CA VAL A 19 -0.23 8.80 -0.50
C VAL A 19 -1.74 8.97 -0.72
N PHE A 20 -2.41 7.98 -1.30
CA PHE A 20 -3.86 7.89 -1.42
C PHE A 20 -4.37 6.73 -0.59
N GLN A 21 -5.29 6.98 0.34
CA GLN A 21 -5.96 5.93 1.09
C GLN A 21 -7.46 5.92 0.78
N ALA A 22 -8.04 4.73 0.59
CA ALA A 22 -9.47 4.55 0.47
C ALA A 22 -9.91 3.16 0.98
N ASN A 23 -11.14 3.07 1.50
CA ASN A 23 -11.86 1.80 1.62
C ASN A 23 -12.81 1.68 0.43
N VAL A 24 -12.70 0.59 -0.33
CA VAL A 24 -13.47 0.37 -1.56
C VAL A 24 -14.57 -0.68 -1.42
N GLY A 25 -14.85 -1.15 -0.19
CA GLY A 25 -16.02 -1.97 0.14
C GLY A 25 -16.11 -3.31 -0.57
N LYS A 26 -14.99 -3.85 -1.05
CA LYS A 26 -14.91 -5.01 -1.97
C LYS A 26 -15.67 -4.80 -3.29
N ILE A 27 -16.01 -3.56 -3.65
CA ILE A 27 -16.75 -3.23 -4.86
C ILE A 27 -15.75 -3.12 -6.03
N PRO A 28 -15.86 -3.95 -7.08
CA PRO A 28 -14.89 -3.95 -8.18
C PRO A 28 -14.79 -2.59 -8.89
N LEU A 29 -15.91 -1.90 -9.11
CA LEU A 29 -15.91 -0.58 -9.75
C LEU A 29 -15.25 0.50 -8.89
N ALA A 30 -15.51 0.52 -7.58
CA ALA A 30 -14.89 1.48 -6.68
C ALA A 30 -13.36 1.27 -6.62
N TYR A 31 -12.94 0.01 -6.62
CA TYR A 31 -11.55 -0.38 -6.69
C TYR A 31 -10.88 0.10 -7.98
N ASP A 32 -11.49 -0.17 -9.14
CA ASP A 32 -10.95 0.24 -10.44
C ASP A 32 -10.87 1.78 -10.54
N CYS A 33 -11.90 2.49 -10.08
CA CYS A 33 -11.90 3.96 -10.03
C CYS A 33 -10.79 4.51 -9.13
N ALA A 34 -10.57 3.91 -7.95
CA ALA A 34 -9.53 4.34 -7.03
C ALA A 34 -8.14 4.22 -7.66
N LEU A 35 -7.81 3.10 -8.29
CA LEU A 35 -6.50 2.93 -8.94
C LEU A 35 -6.34 3.77 -10.21
N ALA A 36 -7.41 3.96 -10.98
CA ALA A 36 -7.38 4.86 -12.15
C ALA A 36 -7.13 6.32 -11.72
N LEU A 37 -7.82 6.80 -10.68
CA LEU A 37 -7.60 8.13 -10.12
C LEU A 37 -6.18 8.25 -9.54
N ALA A 38 -5.71 7.21 -8.85
CA ALA A 38 -4.35 7.18 -8.32
C ALA A 38 -3.30 7.37 -9.42
N ASP A 39 -3.45 6.63 -10.53
CA ASP A 39 -2.55 6.74 -11.68
C ASP A 39 -2.62 8.11 -12.34
N LEU A 40 -3.83 8.62 -12.60
CA LEU A 40 -4.06 9.93 -13.21
C LEU A 40 -3.37 11.04 -12.40
N GLU A 41 -3.55 11.03 -11.08
CA GLU A 41 -3.01 12.03 -10.16
C GLU A 41 -1.56 11.76 -9.73
N ARG A 42 -0.93 10.70 -10.27
CA ARG A 42 0.45 10.33 -9.98
C ARG A 42 0.71 10.17 -8.48
N TYR A 43 -0.16 9.46 -7.77
CA TYR A 43 0.12 9.02 -6.40
C TYR A 43 1.30 8.04 -6.41
N ASP A 44 2.15 8.14 -5.40
CA ASP A 44 3.32 7.28 -5.24
C ASP A 44 2.92 5.98 -4.52
N ILE A 45 1.98 6.06 -3.58
CA ILE A 45 1.52 4.94 -2.76
C ILE A 45 0.00 4.97 -2.62
N VAL A 46 -0.65 3.82 -2.80
CA VAL A 46 -2.09 3.65 -2.63
C VAL A 46 -2.38 2.59 -1.58
N LEU A 47 -3.14 2.95 -0.55
CA LEU A 47 -3.55 2.09 0.54
C LEU A 47 -5.03 1.78 0.38
N LEU A 48 -5.36 0.59 -0.13
CA LEU A 48 -6.74 0.16 -0.30
C LEU A 48 -7.15 -0.79 0.83
N GLN A 49 -8.27 -0.46 1.47
CA GLN A 49 -8.98 -1.34 2.39
C GLN A 49 -10.17 -1.96 1.69
N GLU A 50 -10.53 -3.17 2.13
CA GLU A 50 -11.55 -4.01 1.51
C GLU A 50 -11.34 -4.14 -0.01
N PRO A 51 -10.16 -4.62 -0.44
CA PRO A 51 -9.85 -4.79 -1.85
C PRO A 51 -10.83 -5.78 -2.50
N TRP A 52 -11.24 -5.52 -3.73
CA TRP A 52 -11.91 -6.56 -4.52
C TRP A 52 -10.88 -7.65 -4.85
N THR A 53 -11.18 -8.86 -4.42
CA THR A 53 -10.40 -10.07 -4.70
C THR A 53 -11.34 -11.22 -4.98
N ALA A 54 -10.92 -12.15 -5.83
CA ALA A 54 -11.63 -13.39 -6.11
C ALA A 54 -10.67 -14.58 -6.01
N TYR A 55 -11.20 -15.79 -6.02
CA TYR A 55 -10.38 -17.00 -6.03
C TYR A 55 -11.06 -18.07 -6.88
N THR A 56 -10.23 -18.97 -7.39
CA THR A 56 -10.61 -20.21 -8.05
C THR A 56 -9.87 -21.36 -7.36
N LYS A 57 -10.14 -22.61 -7.74
CA LYS A 57 -9.40 -23.76 -7.18
C LYS A 57 -7.87 -23.68 -7.37
N ALA A 58 -7.39 -22.94 -8.38
CA ALA A 58 -5.97 -22.90 -8.74
C ALA A 58 -5.32 -21.52 -8.60
N ARG A 59 -6.08 -20.45 -8.39
CA ARG A 59 -5.56 -19.08 -8.49
C ARG A 59 -6.27 -18.11 -7.55
N CYS A 60 -5.46 -17.21 -7.00
CA CYS A 60 -5.86 -15.98 -6.33
C CYS A 60 -5.97 -14.87 -7.38
N LEU A 61 -7.07 -14.11 -7.37
CA LEU A 61 -7.36 -13.08 -8.36
C LEU A 61 -7.53 -11.72 -7.68
N THR A 62 -6.86 -10.72 -8.24
CA THR A 62 -6.99 -9.31 -7.88
C THR A 62 -6.85 -8.49 -9.16
N LYS A 63 -7.13 -7.19 -9.09
CA LYS A 63 -6.90 -6.28 -10.20
C LYS A 63 -5.42 -5.87 -10.22
N ILE A 64 -4.84 -5.84 -11.41
CA ILE A 64 -3.45 -5.43 -11.62
C ILE A 64 -3.46 -4.11 -12.39
N TYR A 65 -2.71 -3.13 -11.91
CA TYR A 65 -2.51 -1.86 -12.59
C TYR A 65 -1.05 -1.74 -13.04
N PRO A 66 -0.74 -1.63 -14.35
CA PRO A 66 0.64 -1.68 -14.86
C PRO A 66 1.60 -0.64 -14.27
N ALA A 67 1.07 0.50 -13.79
CA ALA A 67 1.85 1.57 -13.19
C ALA A 67 2.30 1.29 -11.75
N TYR A 68 1.82 0.22 -11.11
CA TYR A 68 2.07 -0.07 -9.71
C TYR A 68 2.54 -1.50 -9.48
N ASP A 69 3.43 -1.68 -8.51
CA ASP A 69 3.68 -2.96 -7.86
C ASP A 69 2.64 -3.18 -6.77
N THR A 70 2.16 -4.42 -6.68
CA THR A 70 1.06 -4.80 -5.79
C THR A 70 1.59 -5.63 -4.63
N PHE A 71 1.28 -5.19 -3.41
CA PHE A 71 1.64 -5.86 -2.17
C PHE A 71 0.38 -6.39 -1.48
N THR A 72 0.48 -7.62 -0.99
CA THR A 72 -0.62 -8.34 -0.34
C THR A 72 -0.15 -8.91 1.00
N PRO A 73 -0.96 -8.82 2.06
CA PRO A 73 -0.57 -9.36 3.37
C PRO A 73 -0.55 -10.90 3.40
N VAL A 74 -1.27 -11.55 2.48
CA VAL A 74 -1.35 -13.02 2.36
C VAL A 74 -0.98 -13.47 0.95
N ASP A 75 -0.26 -14.59 0.84
CA ASP A 75 0.20 -15.14 -0.45
C ASP A 75 -0.89 -15.90 -1.19
N MET A 76 -1.80 -16.54 -0.45
CA MET A 76 -2.88 -17.35 -1.01
C MET A 76 -4.18 -17.15 -0.24
N TRP A 77 -5.30 -17.20 -0.95
CA TRP A 77 -6.65 -17.20 -0.41
C TRP A 77 -7.57 -18.08 -1.25
N ASN A 78 -8.46 -18.80 -0.58
CA ASN A 78 -9.39 -19.76 -1.19
C ASN A 78 -10.80 -19.68 -0.59
N SER A 79 -11.05 -18.66 0.23
CA SER A 79 -12.33 -18.42 0.92
C SER A 79 -12.50 -16.94 1.22
N ASN A 80 -13.73 -16.54 1.57
CA ASN A 80 -13.98 -15.17 2.04
C ASN A 80 -13.20 -14.82 3.33
N ASP A 81 -12.86 -15.83 4.12
CA ASP A 81 -12.17 -15.70 5.41
C ASP A 81 -10.65 -15.70 5.31
N THR A 82 -10.11 -16.03 4.13
CA THR A 82 -8.66 -16.00 3.86
C THR A 82 -8.24 -14.85 2.95
N ARG A 83 -9.19 -14.22 2.25
CA ARG A 83 -8.92 -13.06 1.38
C ARG A 83 -8.32 -11.88 2.15
N PRO A 84 -7.36 -11.15 1.54
CA PRO A 84 -6.81 -9.95 2.14
C PRO A 84 -7.90 -8.91 2.38
N ARG A 85 -7.82 -8.20 3.50
CA ARG A 85 -8.67 -7.02 3.80
C ARG A 85 -7.97 -5.70 3.52
N VAL A 86 -6.68 -5.75 3.20
CA VAL A 86 -5.89 -4.61 2.75
C VAL A 86 -4.98 -5.02 1.59
N MET A 87 -4.73 -4.10 0.66
CA MET A 87 -3.65 -4.22 -0.33
C MET A 87 -3.00 -2.86 -0.50
N THR A 88 -1.69 -2.86 -0.77
CA THR A 88 -0.92 -1.64 -0.98
C THR A 88 -0.30 -1.64 -2.37
N TYR A 89 -0.35 -0.51 -3.06
CA TYR A 89 0.20 -0.31 -4.39
C TYR A 89 1.30 0.73 -4.30
N VAL A 90 2.49 0.42 -4.80
CA VAL A 90 3.58 1.39 -4.91
C VAL A 90 3.84 1.65 -6.38
N ARG A 91 3.86 2.92 -6.77
CA ARG A 91 4.09 3.31 -8.16
C ARG A 91 5.46 2.81 -8.61
N ARG A 92 5.51 2.26 -9.82
CA ARG A 92 6.77 1.94 -10.49
C ARG A 92 7.48 3.23 -10.88
N ASP A 93 8.43 3.63 -10.06
CA ASP A 93 9.25 4.82 -10.24
C ASP A 93 10.64 4.52 -9.64
N LEU A 94 11.72 4.86 -10.35
CA LEU A 94 13.10 4.62 -9.91
C LEU A 94 13.44 5.30 -8.58
N ARG A 95 12.64 6.28 -8.16
CA ARG A 95 12.77 6.99 -6.89
C ARG A 95 12.13 6.24 -5.71
N LEU A 96 11.38 5.17 -5.95
CA LEU A 96 10.65 4.42 -4.93
C LEU A 96 11.23 3.01 -4.82
N LEU A 97 11.88 2.73 -3.69
CA LEU A 97 12.31 1.38 -3.32
C LEU A 97 11.34 0.86 -2.26
N ALA A 98 10.57 -0.16 -2.63
CA ALA A 98 9.55 -0.75 -1.78
C ALA A 98 9.86 -2.21 -1.47
N ASP A 99 9.86 -2.54 -0.17
CA ASP A 99 9.95 -3.91 0.32
C ASP A 99 8.77 -4.20 1.24
N GLN A 100 8.31 -5.44 1.26
CA GLN A 100 7.28 -5.87 2.19
C GLN A 100 7.92 -6.49 3.43
N ILE A 101 7.38 -6.13 4.60
CA ILE A 101 7.73 -6.78 5.86
C ILE A 101 6.47 -7.48 6.42
N ARG A 102 6.66 -8.64 7.06
CA ARG A 102 5.56 -9.43 7.64
C ARG A 102 5.87 -9.75 9.10
N PRO A 103 5.72 -8.77 10.01
CA PRO A 103 5.95 -9.01 11.44
C PRO A 103 4.95 -10.01 12.01
N PHE A 104 3.73 -10.06 11.45
CA PHE A 104 2.66 -10.95 11.84
C PHE A 104 1.96 -11.53 10.60
N GLU A 105 1.48 -12.77 10.71
CA GLU A 105 0.60 -13.37 9.71
C GLU A 105 -0.84 -12.93 9.96
N THR A 106 -1.27 -11.87 9.29
CA THR A 106 -2.65 -11.39 9.33
C THR A 106 -3.07 -10.91 7.96
N ARG A 107 -4.35 -11.07 7.62
CA ARG A 107 -4.94 -10.55 6.37
C ARG A 107 -5.39 -9.09 6.48
N ASP A 108 -5.39 -8.55 7.69
CA ASP A 108 -5.98 -7.25 8.05
C ASP A 108 -4.96 -6.11 8.09
N ILE A 109 -3.68 -6.44 8.17
CA ILE A 109 -2.58 -5.47 8.25
C ILE A 109 -1.50 -5.82 7.24
N LEU A 110 -1.02 -4.81 6.52
CA LEU A 110 0.09 -4.91 5.58
C LEU A 110 1.12 -3.84 5.89
N TRP A 111 2.34 -4.29 6.20
CA TRP A 111 3.48 -3.42 6.39
C TRP A 111 4.38 -3.46 5.15
N ILE A 112 4.77 -2.28 4.68
CA ILE A 112 5.82 -2.12 3.68
C ILE A 112 6.80 -1.05 4.15
N THR A 113 8.02 -1.10 3.62
CA THR A 113 9.00 -0.03 3.73
C THR A 113 9.17 0.61 2.37
N VAL A 114 8.97 1.92 2.26
CA VAL A 114 9.23 2.70 1.03
C VAL A 114 10.30 3.74 1.33
N ASN A 115 11.45 3.64 0.66
CA ASN A 115 12.61 4.52 0.88
C ASN A 115 13.01 4.65 2.37
N GLY A 116 12.94 3.54 3.12
CA GLY A 116 13.23 3.50 4.56
C GLY A 116 12.10 4.02 5.47
N MET A 117 10.95 4.46 4.91
CA MET A 117 9.76 4.80 5.68
C MET A 117 8.84 3.59 5.81
N THR A 118 8.49 3.21 7.03
CA THR A 118 7.48 2.16 7.28
C THR A 118 6.08 2.73 7.06
N ILE A 119 5.28 2.01 6.27
CA ILE A 119 3.88 2.32 5.99
C ILE A 119 3.06 1.11 6.36
N VAL A 120 1.99 1.35 7.11
CA VAL A 120 1.10 0.30 7.62
C VAL A 120 -0.31 0.56 7.10
N ASN A 121 -0.79 -0.30 6.22
CA ASN A 121 -2.18 -0.32 5.80
C ASN A 121 -2.95 -1.25 6.74
N PHE A 122 -3.89 -0.70 7.48
CA PHE A 122 -4.64 -1.42 8.49
C PHE A 122 -6.14 -1.29 8.24
N TYR A 123 -6.82 -2.43 8.21
CA TYR A 123 -8.27 -2.52 8.27
C TYR A 123 -8.71 -3.08 9.62
N ARG A 124 -9.46 -2.28 10.38
CA ARG A 124 -10.07 -2.71 11.63
C ARG A 124 -11.51 -3.15 11.37
N GLN A 125 -11.79 -4.43 11.58
CA GLN A 125 -13.18 -4.89 11.61
C GLN A 125 -13.86 -4.36 12.89
N ASN A 126 -15.11 -3.93 12.78
CA ASN A 126 -15.84 -3.23 13.85
C ASN A 126 -15.93 -3.99 15.19
N ASP A 127 -15.72 -5.32 15.20
CA ASP A 127 -15.91 -6.17 16.38
C ASP A 127 -14.62 -6.85 16.90
N GLU A 128 -13.47 -6.64 16.24
CA GLU A 128 -12.18 -7.18 16.70
C GLU A 128 -11.41 -6.13 17.52
N LYS A 129 -11.32 -6.36 18.83
CA LYS A 129 -10.46 -5.58 19.73
C LYS A 129 -8.96 -5.90 19.56
N ASP A 130 -8.63 -7.02 18.90
CA ASP A 130 -7.27 -7.57 18.87
C ASP A 130 -6.35 -6.95 17.82
N ALA A 131 -6.90 -6.43 16.72
CA ALA A 131 -6.06 -6.01 15.59
C ALA A 131 -5.20 -4.76 15.88
N LEU A 132 -5.59 -3.93 16.86
CA LEU A 132 -4.79 -2.78 17.29
C LEU A 132 -3.62 -3.19 18.19
N ASN A 133 -3.73 -4.31 18.92
CA ASN A 133 -2.64 -4.82 19.76
C ASN A 133 -1.45 -5.30 18.93
N MET A 134 -1.67 -5.69 17.68
CA MET A 134 -0.60 -6.05 16.74
C MET A 134 0.24 -4.84 16.28
N LEU A 135 -0.20 -3.61 16.57
CA LEU A 135 0.51 -2.38 16.23
C LEU A 135 1.36 -1.82 17.38
N LEU A 136 1.23 -2.36 18.60
CA LEU A 136 1.93 -1.94 19.82
C LEU A 136 3.13 -2.87 20.10
#